data_AF-A0A3R7NW08-F1
#
_entry.id   AF-A0A3R7NW08-F1
#
_cell.length_a   1.000
_cell.length_b   1.000
_cell.length_c   1.000
_cell.angle_alpha   90.00
_cell.angle_beta   90.00
_cell.angle_gamma   90.00
#
_symmetry.space_group_name_H-M   'P 1'
#
loop_
_entity.id
_entity.type
_entity.pdbx_description
1 polymer ?
#
loop_
_entity_poly.entity_id
_entity_poly.type
_entity_poly.pdbx_seq_one_letter_code
_entity_poly.pdbx_strand_id
1 'polypeptide(L)'
;MNPADETFASAAGAEPLRRVLCRVAEEAGTLANDITALDRAIGQALTVTDMGALDGLQRADAIRQGLEGLSNFLARLAETVEPGVICDPVGAAEGMALRAQLQRLAGLTPAPSPGQDDAGADLWT
;
A
#
# COMPACT_ATOMS: atom_id res chain seq x y z
N MET A 1 0.96 33.39 2.77
CA MET A 1 0.79 32.09 2.09
C MET A 1 0.59 32.38 0.63
N ASN A 2 1.58 32.04 -0.21
CA ASN A 2 1.65 32.48 -1.60
C ASN A 2 1.08 31.35 -2.50
N PRO A 3 0.13 31.63 -3.41
CA PRO A 3 -0.54 30.62 -4.23
C PRO A 3 0.29 30.16 -5.45
N ALA A 4 1.62 30.09 -5.33
CA ALA A 4 2.53 29.84 -6.45
C ALA A 4 3.05 28.39 -6.56
N ASP A 5 2.74 27.50 -5.60
CA ASP A 5 3.32 26.14 -5.55
C ASP A 5 2.40 25.03 -6.08
N GLU A 6 1.20 25.33 -6.61
CA GLU A 6 0.25 24.29 -7.06
C GLU A 6 0.29 23.98 -8.56
N THR A 7 1.35 24.39 -9.28
CA THR A 7 1.52 24.04 -10.70
C THR A 7 2.53 22.91 -10.88
N PHE A 8 2.34 21.80 -10.18
CA PHE A 8 3.03 20.55 -10.50
C PHE A 8 2.12 19.68 -11.37
N ALA A 9 2.33 19.84 -12.67
CA ALA A 9 2.08 18.87 -13.73
C ALA A 9 0.76 18.08 -13.66
N SER A 10 -0.31 18.67 -14.21
CA SER A 10 -1.44 17.93 -14.77
C SER A 10 -1.02 17.16 -16.04
N ALA A 11 -0.05 16.25 -15.92
CA ALA A 11 0.11 15.14 -16.85
C ALA A 11 -0.74 14.00 -16.31
N ALA A 12 -1.64 13.45 -17.12
CA ALA A 12 -2.69 12.54 -16.69
C ALA A 12 -2.13 11.35 -15.86
N GLY A 13 -2.24 11.43 -14.53
CA GLY A 13 -1.83 10.37 -13.59
C GLY A 13 -0.70 10.73 -12.62
N ALA A 14 0.04 11.82 -12.84
CA ALA A 14 1.11 12.24 -11.95
C ALA A 14 0.57 13.09 -10.79
N GLU A 15 0.82 12.69 -9.55
CA GLU A 15 0.40 13.46 -8.36
C GLU A 15 1.45 13.40 -7.22
N PRO A 16 1.46 14.36 -6.28
CA PRO A 16 2.43 14.34 -5.19
C PRO A 16 2.36 13.04 -4.39
N LEU A 17 3.49 12.36 -4.22
CA LEU A 17 3.56 11.03 -3.58
C LEU A 17 2.96 11.06 -2.17
N ARG A 18 3.21 12.13 -1.42
CA ARG A 18 2.60 12.35 -0.10
C ARG A 18 1.07 12.25 -0.15
N ARG A 19 0.43 12.84 -1.18
CA ARG A 19 -1.04 12.81 -1.35
C ARG A 19 -1.54 11.40 -1.64
N VAL A 20 -0.82 10.64 -2.47
CA VAL A 20 -1.13 9.23 -2.75
C VAL A 20 -1.06 8.41 -1.47
N LEU A 21 0.04 8.52 -0.73
CA LEU A 21 0.26 7.73 0.49
C LEU A 21 -0.78 8.05 1.57
N CYS A 22 -1.13 9.33 1.77
CA CYS A 22 -2.21 9.70 2.69
C CYS A 22 -3.55 9.10 2.26
N ARG A 23 -3.90 9.15 0.96
CA ARG A 23 -5.15 8.57 0.45
C ARG A 23 -5.21 7.06 0.66
N VAL A 24 -4.14 6.33 0.31
CA VAL A 24 -4.09 4.87 0.51
C VAL A 24 -4.12 4.53 2.00
N ALA A 25 -3.52 5.35 2.87
CA ALA A 25 -3.63 5.18 4.31
C ALA A 25 -5.09 5.34 4.80
N GLU A 26 -5.81 6.35 4.32
CA GLU A 26 -7.23 6.58 4.64
C GLU A 26 -8.12 5.44 4.14
N GLU A 27 -7.88 4.95 2.91
CA GLU A 27 -8.60 3.82 2.33
C GLU A 27 -8.36 2.53 3.11
N ALA A 28 -7.11 2.23 3.50
CA ALA A 28 -6.78 1.08 4.33
C ALA A 28 -7.47 1.16 5.71
N GLY A 29 -7.50 2.34 6.32
CA GLY A 29 -8.21 2.56 7.58
C GLY A 29 -9.73 2.37 7.44
N THR A 30 -10.31 2.84 6.35
CA THR A 30 -11.74 2.66 6.04
C THR A 30 -12.07 1.17 5.89
N LEU A 31 -11.25 0.42 5.13
CA LEU A 31 -11.45 -1.01 4.95
C LEU A 31 -11.34 -1.79 6.27
N ALA A 32 -10.43 -1.40 7.16
CA ALA A 32 -10.34 -2.00 8.50
C ALA A 32 -11.64 -1.79 9.31
N ASN A 33 -12.23 -0.59 9.23
CA ASN A 33 -13.49 -0.29 9.88
C ASN A 33 -14.66 -1.10 9.28
N ASP A 34 -14.72 -1.22 7.96
CA ASP A 34 -15.75 -2.00 7.27
C ASP A 34 -15.69 -3.48 7.64
N ILE A 35 -14.47 -4.04 7.74
CA ILE A 35 -14.27 -5.42 8.21
C ILE A 35 -14.70 -5.58 9.66
N THR A 36 -14.42 -4.59 10.52
CA THR A 36 -14.89 -4.60 11.91
C THR A 36 -16.42 -4.61 12.00
N ALA A 37 -17.10 -3.83 11.15
CA ALA A 37 -18.55 -3.81 11.10
C ALA A 37 -19.12 -5.14 10.60
N LEU A 38 -18.50 -5.73 9.57
CA LEU A 38 -18.84 -7.04 9.05
C LEU A 38 -18.67 -8.13 10.11
N ASP A 39 -17.54 -8.13 10.82
CA ASP A 39 -17.22 -9.09 11.88
C ASP A 39 -18.25 -9.05 13.01
N ARG A 40 -18.67 -7.84 13.43
CA ARG A 40 -19.75 -7.65 14.42
C ARG A 40 -21.10 -8.14 13.91
N ALA A 41 -21.46 -7.85 12.66
CA ALA A 41 -22.72 -8.28 12.06
C ALA A 41 -22.78 -9.82 11.95
N ILE A 42 -21.67 -10.43 11.55
CA ILE A 42 -21.52 -11.88 11.46
C ILE A 42 -21.55 -12.50 12.87
N GLY A 43 -20.82 -11.95 13.83
CA GLY A 43 -20.86 -12.38 15.22
C GLY A 43 -22.26 -12.32 15.83
N GLN A 44 -23.02 -11.26 15.58
CA GLN A 44 -24.43 -11.14 15.99
C GLN A 44 -25.31 -12.21 15.33
N ALA A 45 -25.16 -12.46 14.03
CA ALA A 45 -25.90 -13.50 13.32
C ALA A 45 -25.55 -14.92 13.78
N LEU A 46 -24.28 -15.15 14.17
CA LEU A 46 -23.75 -16.45 14.57
C LEU A 46 -23.96 -16.80 16.03
N THR A 47 -24.39 -15.88 16.89
CA THR A 47 -24.86 -16.24 18.24
C THR A 47 -25.98 -17.29 18.23
N VAL A 48 -26.54 -17.59 17.04
CA VAL A 48 -27.54 -18.63 16.77
C VAL A 48 -26.95 -19.97 16.29
N THR A 49 -25.70 -20.05 15.81
CA THR A 49 -25.15 -21.29 15.19
C THR A 49 -23.63 -21.46 15.34
N ASP A 50 -23.26 -22.50 16.09
CA ASP A 50 -22.08 -23.39 16.06
C ASP A 50 -20.63 -22.83 15.98
N MET A 51 -19.71 -23.53 16.65
CA MET A 51 -18.29 -23.15 16.83
C MET A 51 -17.44 -23.11 15.54
N GLY A 52 -17.96 -23.59 14.40
CA GLY A 52 -17.24 -23.61 13.12
C GLY A 52 -16.94 -22.22 12.54
N ALA A 53 -17.61 -21.17 13.01
CA ALA A 53 -17.42 -19.82 12.51
C ALA A 53 -16.29 -19.02 13.18
N LEU A 54 -15.68 -19.56 14.24
CA LEU A 54 -14.56 -18.92 14.96
C LEU A 54 -13.32 -18.69 14.08
N ASP A 55 -12.98 -19.64 13.19
CA ASP A 55 -11.81 -19.49 12.29
C ASP A 55 -12.02 -18.36 11.28
N GLY A 56 -13.26 -18.16 10.82
CA GLY A 56 -13.62 -17.05 9.92
C GLY A 56 -13.46 -15.69 10.58
N LEU A 57 -13.93 -15.55 11.83
CA LEU A 57 -13.80 -14.32 12.62
C LEU A 57 -12.32 -14.02 12.94
N GLN A 58 -11.53 -15.04 13.29
CA GLN A 58 -10.09 -14.87 13.53
C GLN A 58 -9.34 -14.38 12.29
N ARG A 59 -9.68 -14.90 11.10
CA ARG A 59 -9.11 -14.40 9.83
C ARG A 59 -9.54 -12.98 9.53
N ALA A 60 -10.79 -12.62 9.78
CA ALA A 60 -11.28 -11.25 9.61
C ALA A 60 -10.54 -10.28 10.53
N ASP A 61 -10.31 -10.66 11.80
CA ASP A 61 -9.54 -9.85 12.74
C ASP A 61 -8.07 -9.68 12.31
N ALA A 62 -7.43 -10.75 11.83
CA ALA A 62 -6.06 -10.66 11.30
C ALA A 62 -5.97 -9.71 10.09
N ILE A 63 -6.95 -9.73 9.19
CA ILE A 63 -7.02 -8.80 8.05
C ILE A 63 -7.21 -7.37 8.55
N ARG A 64 -8.12 -7.15 9.51
CA ARG A 64 -8.35 -5.83 10.14
C ARG A 64 -7.05 -5.27 10.73
N GLN A 65 -6.35 -6.05 11.54
CA GLN A 65 -5.07 -5.65 12.14
C GLN A 65 -4.01 -5.33 11.07
N GLY A 66 -3.95 -6.14 10.01
CA GLY A 66 -3.05 -5.88 8.87
C GLY A 66 -3.34 -4.55 8.18
N LEU A 67 -4.61 -4.21 7.98
CA LEU A 67 -5.03 -2.96 7.36
C LEU A 67 -4.78 -1.74 8.25
N GLU A 68 -5.02 -1.85 9.56
CA GLU A 68 -4.66 -0.79 10.53
C GLU A 68 -3.14 -0.56 10.54
N GLY A 69 -2.36 -1.64 10.54
CA GLY A 69 -0.90 -1.58 10.43
C GLY A 69 -0.45 -0.89 9.15
N LEU A 70 -1.04 -1.27 8.02
CA LEU A 70 -0.75 -0.68 6.71
C LEU A 70 -1.11 0.81 6.66
N SER A 71 -2.30 1.18 7.15
CA SER A 71 -2.75 2.57 7.25
C SER A 71 -1.76 3.42 8.05
N ASN A 72 -1.38 2.95 9.24
CA ASN A 72 -0.41 3.64 10.09
C ASN A 72 0.98 3.75 9.45
N PHE A 73 1.44 2.67 8.80
CA PHE A 73 2.72 2.66 8.10
C PHE A 73 2.74 3.68 6.95
N LEU A 74 1.70 3.70 6.11
CA LEU A 74 1.59 4.61 4.98
C LEU A 74 1.46 6.07 5.41
N ALA A 75 0.72 6.34 6.49
CA ALA A 75 0.62 7.67 7.07
C ALA A 75 1.99 8.18 7.55
N ARG A 76 2.75 7.36 8.27
CA ARG A 76 4.12 7.69 8.70
C ARG A 76 5.07 7.83 7.51
N LEU A 77 4.95 6.97 6.51
CA LEU A 77 5.77 7.07 5.30
C LEU A 77 5.51 8.42 4.61
N ALA A 78 4.25 8.86 4.52
CA ALA A 78 3.88 10.14 3.93
C ALA A 78 4.50 11.35 4.66
N GLU A 79 4.75 11.25 5.97
CA GLU A 79 5.44 12.28 6.76
C GLU A 79 6.94 12.37 6.44
N THR A 80 7.54 11.27 5.97
CA THR A 80 8.97 11.20 5.63
C THR A 80 9.30 11.51 4.17
N VAL A 81 8.28 11.64 3.31
CA VAL A 81 8.48 11.95 1.88
C VAL A 81 8.96 13.39 1.70
N GLU A 82 10.06 13.56 0.96
CA GLU A 82 10.58 14.88 0.61
C GLU A 82 9.56 15.70 -0.21
N PRO A 83 9.48 17.02 0.01
CA PRO A 83 8.66 17.90 -0.82
C PRO A 83 9.10 17.82 -2.29
N GLY A 84 8.13 17.64 -3.19
CA GLY A 84 8.38 17.59 -4.64
C GLY A 84 8.55 16.18 -5.22
N VAL A 85 8.53 15.12 -4.41
CA VAL A 85 8.46 13.75 -4.93
C VAL A 85 7.07 13.49 -5.54
N ILE A 86 7.06 13.11 -6.82
CA ILE A 86 5.86 12.84 -7.60
C ILE A 86 5.69 11.33 -7.79
N CYS A 87 4.47 10.84 -7.60
CA CYS A 87 4.04 9.52 -8.02
C CYS A 87 3.50 9.61 -9.46
N ASP A 88 4.21 9.03 -10.42
CA ASP A 88 3.77 8.89 -11.80
C ASP A 88 3.71 7.39 -12.18
N PRO A 89 2.56 6.73 -11.97
CA PRO A 89 2.43 5.30 -12.25
C PRO A 89 2.45 5.00 -13.76
N VAL A 90 2.06 5.95 -14.61
CA VAL A 90 2.03 5.77 -16.07
C VAL A 90 3.46 5.83 -16.62
N GLY A 91 4.23 6.86 -16.25
CA GLY A 91 5.64 6.94 -16.61
C GLY A 91 6.46 5.78 -16.04
N ALA A 92 6.16 5.34 -14.81
CA ALA A 92 6.79 4.15 -14.23
C ALA A 92 6.45 2.86 -14.99
N ALA A 93 5.22 2.72 -15.48
CA ALA A 93 4.81 1.57 -16.29
C ALA A 93 5.47 1.60 -17.68
N GLU A 94 5.51 2.75 -18.35
CA GLU A 94 6.13 2.92 -19.67
C GLU A 94 7.65 2.71 -19.65
N GLY A 95 8.31 3.08 -18.55
CA GLY A 95 9.75 2.86 -18.35
C GLY A 95 10.13 1.40 -18.01
N MET A 96 9.16 0.52 -17.77
CA MET A 96 9.40 -0.88 -17.44
C MET A 96 9.18 -1.80 -18.64
N ALA A 97 10.17 -2.63 -18.97
CA ALA A 97 9.98 -3.72 -19.92
C ALA A 97 8.83 -4.65 -19.47
N LEU A 98 7.97 -5.07 -20.41
CA LEU A 98 6.79 -5.92 -20.17
C LEU A 98 7.10 -7.17 -19.30
N ARG A 99 8.29 -7.76 -19.47
CA ARG A 99 8.75 -8.89 -18.66
C ARG A 99 8.93 -8.53 -17.18
N ALA A 100 9.47 -7.35 -16.88
CA ALA A 100 9.64 -6.86 -15.52
C ALA A 100 8.29 -6.53 -14.86
N GLN A 101 7.31 -6.05 -15.64
CA GLN A 101 5.94 -5.83 -15.16
C GLN A 101 5.27 -7.16 -14.77
N LEU A 102 5.38 -8.19 -15.63
CA LEU A 102 4.86 -9.53 -15.34
C LEU A 102 5.53 -10.16 -14.11
N GLN A 103 6.83 -9.97 -13.93
CA GLN A 103 7.56 -10.45 -12.75
C GLN A 103 7.05 -9.78 -11.47
N ARG A 104 6.89 -8.45 -11.45
CA ARG A 104 6.34 -7.75 -10.27
C ARG A 104 4.91 -8.19 -9.95
N LEU A 105 4.06 -8.31 -10.96
CA LEU A 105 2.67 -8.74 -10.76
C LEU A 105 2.59 -10.18 -10.20
N ALA A 106 3.53 -11.04 -10.61
CA ALA A 106 3.66 -12.40 -10.10
C ALA A 106 4.35 -12.48 -8.72
N GLY A 107 4.73 -11.35 -8.11
CA GLY A 107 5.50 -11.33 -6.86
C GLY A 107 6.93 -11.86 -7.01
N LEU A 108 7.43 -11.94 -8.25
CA LEU A 108 8.79 -12.37 -8.56
C LEU A 108 9.69 -11.15 -8.60
N THR A 109 10.73 -11.15 -7.76
CA THR A 109 11.78 -10.13 -7.85
C THR A 109 12.48 -10.25 -9.21
N PRO A 110 12.63 -9.14 -9.96
CA PRO A 110 13.40 -9.18 -11.19
C PRO A 110 14.82 -9.62 -10.86
N ALA A 111 15.33 -10.62 -11.58
CA ALA A 111 16.71 -11.07 -11.44
C ALA A 111 17.64 -9.86 -11.74
N PRO A 112 18.69 -9.64 -10.92
CA PRO A 112 19.65 -8.58 -11.21
C PRO A 112 20.20 -8.76 -12.61
N SER A 113 20.16 -7.70 -13.40
CA SER A 113 20.75 -7.70 -14.74
C SER A 113 22.25 -8.02 -14.59
N PRO A 114 22.82 -8.94 -15.38
CA PRO A 114 24.24 -9.24 -15.29
C PRO A 114 25.03 -8.01 -15.75
N GLY A 115 25.63 -7.30 -14.78
CA GLY A 115 26.41 -6.09 -15.04
C GLY A 115 26.26 -4.96 -14.00
N GLN A 116 25.47 -5.12 -12.94
CA GLN A 116 25.48 -4.18 -11.81
C GLN A 116 26.43 -4.72 -10.74
N ASP A 117 27.65 -4.18 -10.74
CA ASP A 117 28.71 -4.54 -9.80
C ASP A 117 28.23 -4.44 -8.35
N ASP A 118 28.41 -5.57 -7.69
CA ASP A 118 28.26 -5.82 -6.27
C ASP A 118 29.35 -5.04 -5.51
N ALA A 119 29.08 -3.77 -5.23
CA ALA A 119 29.94 -2.93 -4.40
C ALA A 119 29.14 -2.41 -3.21
N GLY A 120 29.08 -3.22 -2.15
CA GLY A 120 28.66 -2.77 -0.82
C GLY A 120 27.76 -3.73 -0.05
N ALA A 121 27.99 -5.04 -0.14
CA ALA A 121 27.60 -5.94 0.93
C ALA A 121 28.44 -5.61 2.18
N ASP A 122 27.92 -4.72 3.03
CA ASP A 122 28.13 -4.72 4.48
C ASP A 122 27.20 -3.68 5.10
N LEU A 123 25.99 -4.11 5.45
CA LEU A 123 25.09 -3.30 6.27
C LEU A 123 24.31 -4.12 7.30
N TRP A 124 24.86 -5.25 7.76
CA TRP A 124 24.40 -5.94 8.97
C TRP A 124 25.57 -6.73 9.57
N THR A 125 26.20 -6.17 10.61
CA THR A 125 26.89 -6.98 11.66
C THR A 125 25.91 -7.90 12.36
#